data_AF-A0A7Y4WZ00-F1
#
_entry.id   AF-A0A7Y4WZ00-F1
#
_cell.length_a   1.000
_cell.length_b   1.000
_cell.length_c   1.000
_cell.angle_alpha   90.00
_cell.angle_beta   90.00
_cell.angle_gamma   90.00
#
_symmetry.space_group_name_H-M   'P 1'
#
loop_
_entity.id
_entity.type
_entity.pdbx_description
1 polymer ?
#
loop_
_entity_poly.entity_id
_entity_poly.type
_entity_poly.pdbx_seq_one_letter_code
_entity_poly.pdbx_strand_id
1 'polypeptide(L)'
;MNIAEYKELAELKKFQEHPYIIYAGQTELRHFMDYTNSNLEVKRHLAKIILCRNFSPAGGYQVMSDHKWFISEFLKEYKEDPIRPWLTESVKLSIEMILDKEHFVKHAIGATYMFGVVEFYAKYLLGWRPSITNFHDETFNKLYRDMQIWDAINRLRKIDTELGRAINQIDKQSVGRLKEVGIVERTGVRPRIADRLYEARNPMVHGENHSFSHAGTYLAMIYILFYLHHDNIQSQLIC
;
A
#
# COMPACT_ATOMS: atom_id res chain seq x y z
N MET A 1 17.16 0.83 14.77
CA MET A 1 17.53 -0.02 13.64
C MET A 1 17.58 0.80 12.35
N ASN A 2 18.72 0.78 11.66
CA ASN A 2 18.94 1.36 10.33
C ASN A 2 18.94 0.27 9.23
N ILE A 3 19.10 0.67 7.97
CA ILE A 3 19.00 -0.26 6.83
C ILE A 3 20.13 -1.29 6.78
N ALA A 4 21.33 -0.97 7.28
CA ALA A 4 22.46 -1.89 7.32
C ALA A 4 22.22 -2.98 8.38
N GLU A 5 21.84 -2.56 9.60
CA GLU A 5 21.47 -3.46 10.69
C GLU A 5 20.31 -4.40 10.29
N TYR A 6 19.32 -3.86 9.56
CA TYR A 6 18.24 -4.66 9.01
C TYR A 6 18.73 -5.75 8.04
N LYS A 7 19.62 -5.39 7.10
CA LYS A 7 20.14 -6.34 6.10
C LYS A 7 20.93 -7.48 6.76
N GLU A 8 21.79 -7.14 7.72
CA GLU A 8 22.54 -8.13 8.50
C GLU A 8 21.60 -9.07 9.26
N LEU A 9 20.55 -8.52 9.89
CA LEU A 9 19.58 -9.31 10.62
C LEU A 9 18.73 -10.19 9.71
N ALA A 10 18.30 -9.68 8.55
CA ALA A 10 17.56 -10.45 7.55
C ALA A 10 18.39 -11.63 7.03
N GLU A 11 19.68 -11.42 6.77
CA GLU A 11 20.60 -12.50 6.37
C GLU A 11 20.77 -13.55 7.47
N LEU A 12 21.03 -13.13 8.71
CA LEU A 12 21.17 -14.02 9.87
C LEU A 12 19.92 -14.89 10.09
N LYS A 13 18.73 -14.29 9.90
CA LYS A 13 17.43 -14.97 10.04
C LYS A 13 17.01 -15.73 8.78
N LYS A 14 17.84 -15.75 7.73
CA LYS A 14 17.57 -16.34 6.41
C LYS A 14 16.24 -15.85 5.83
N PHE A 15 15.92 -14.59 6.09
CA PHE A 15 14.70 -13.96 5.61
C PHE A 15 14.84 -13.63 4.13
N GLN A 16 13.93 -14.17 3.32
CA GLN A 16 13.85 -13.84 1.91
C GLN A 16 12.84 -12.70 1.72
N GLU A 17 13.30 -11.53 1.30
CA GLU A 17 12.43 -10.37 1.04
C GLU A 17 11.45 -10.64 -0.11
N HIS A 18 11.86 -11.42 -1.13
CA HIS A 18 11.10 -11.63 -2.35
C HIS A 18 11.00 -13.12 -2.74
N PRO A 19 10.38 -13.96 -1.90
CA PRO A 19 10.34 -15.41 -2.12
C PRO A 19 9.39 -15.73 -3.29
N TYR A 20 9.81 -16.57 -4.25
CA TYR A 20 9.00 -16.99 -5.41
C TYR A 20 7.66 -17.62 -5.00
N ILE A 21 7.72 -18.45 -3.95
CA ILE A 21 6.58 -19.13 -3.34
C ILE A 21 6.61 -18.81 -1.84
N ILE A 22 5.43 -18.56 -1.28
CA ILE A 22 5.25 -18.43 0.18
C ILE A 22 4.77 -19.79 0.71
N TYR A 23 5.50 -20.35 1.68
CA TYR A 23 5.21 -21.65 2.29
C TYR A 23 5.18 -21.56 3.83
N ALA A 24 4.57 -22.56 4.45
CA ALA A 24 4.46 -22.65 5.91
C ALA A 24 5.84 -22.71 6.58
N GLY A 25 6.05 -21.89 7.61
CA GLY A 25 7.31 -21.87 8.37
C GLY A 25 8.38 -20.93 7.80
N GLN A 26 8.08 -20.13 6.78
CA GLN A 26 8.97 -19.01 6.43
C GLN A 26 9.09 -18.03 7.59
N THR A 27 10.29 -17.47 7.77
CA THR A 27 10.53 -16.42 8.78
C THR A 27 9.64 -15.20 8.50
N GLU A 28 8.80 -14.85 9.48
CA GLU A 28 8.00 -13.62 9.47
C GLU A 28 8.80 -12.44 10.03
N LEU A 29 8.55 -11.23 9.52
CA LEU A 29 9.19 -10.00 9.98
C LEU A 29 8.96 -9.81 11.49
N ARG A 30 7.74 -10.08 11.98
CA ARG A 30 7.37 -9.93 13.39
C ARG A 30 8.25 -10.71 14.38
N HIS A 31 8.94 -11.76 13.93
CA HIS A 31 9.75 -12.62 14.80
C HIS A 31 11.14 -12.05 15.07
N PHE A 32 11.59 -11.07 14.28
CA PHE A 32 12.94 -10.51 14.42
C PHE A 32 13.01 -9.01 14.24
N MET A 33 11.97 -8.37 13.72
CA MET A 33 11.93 -6.92 13.54
C MET A 33 11.27 -6.22 14.72
N ASP A 34 11.93 -5.15 15.16
CA ASP A 34 11.36 -4.16 16.07
C ASP A 34 10.93 -2.93 15.26
N TYR A 35 9.62 -2.79 15.02
CA TYR A 35 9.08 -1.67 14.26
C TYR A 35 9.31 -0.33 14.98
N THR A 36 9.06 -0.28 16.29
CA THR A 36 9.11 0.93 17.11
C THR A 36 10.50 1.57 17.06
N ASN A 37 11.53 0.76 17.20
CA ASN A 37 12.91 1.24 17.21
C ASN A 37 13.54 1.32 15.80
N SER A 38 12.79 1.02 14.74
CA SER A 38 13.26 1.14 13.36
C SER A 38 13.14 2.57 12.84
N ASN A 39 14.17 3.02 12.10
CA ASN A 39 14.15 4.34 11.48
C ASN A 39 13.15 4.37 10.29
N LEU A 40 12.88 5.59 9.81
CA LEU A 40 11.94 5.81 8.70
C LEU A 40 12.36 5.10 7.40
N GLU A 41 13.66 5.03 7.12
CA GLU A 41 14.18 4.34 5.93
C GLU A 41 13.85 2.85 5.95
N VAL A 42 14.06 2.18 7.10
CA VAL A 42 13.69 0.77 7.30
C VAL A 42 12.17 0.61 7.16
N LYS A 43 11.37 1.47 7.80
CA LYS A 43 9.89 1.41 7.68
C LYS A 43 9.43 1.53 6.23
N ARG A 44 10.00 2.46 5.44
CA ARG A 44 9.73 2.60 4.00
C ARG A 44 10.15 1.36 3.21
N HIS A 45 11.33 0.81 3.50
CA HIS A 45 11.82 -0.42 2.86
C HIS A 45 10.90 -1.62 3.12
N LEU A 46 10.52 -1.84 4.38
CA LEU A 46 9.60 -2.90 4.78
C LEU A 46 8.21 -2.75 4.14
N ALA A 47 7.68 -1.53 4.06
CA ALA A 47 6.40 -1.27 3.37
C ALA A 47 6.45 -1.71 1.89
N LYS A 48 7.56 -1.40 1.18
CA LYS A 48 7.78 -1.88 -0.20
C LYS A 48 7.88 -3.39 -0.27
N ILE A 49 8.68 -4.02 0.60
CA ILE A 49 8.82 -5.47 0.64
C ILE A 49 7.47 -6.13 0.83
N ILE A 50 6.68 -5.69 1.81
CA ILE A 50 5.36 -6.26 2.09
C ILE A 50 4.45 -6.11 0.87
N LEU A 51 4.38 -4.93 0.25
CA LEU A 51 3.58 -4.73 -0.98
C LEU A 51 4.04 -5.63 -2.16
N CYS A 52 5.34 -5.91 -2.27
CA CYS A 52 5.89 -6.86 -3.25
C CYS A 52 5.59 -8.33 -2.89
N ARG A 53 5.69 -8.72 -1.61
CA ARG A 53 5.39 -10.07 -1.12
C ARG A 53 3.92 -10.41 -1.22
N ASN A 54 3.07 -9.39 -1.20
CA ASN A 54 1.66 -9.47 -1.48
C ASN A 54 1.33 -9.85 -2.95
N PHE A 55 2.37 -10.17 -3.72
CA PHE A 55 2.31 -10.70 -5.07
C PHE A 55 3.23 -11.93 -5.19
N SER A 56 2.65 -13.12 -5.11
CA SER A 56 3.35 -14.36 -5.45
C SER A 56 2.99 -14.73 -6.89
N PRO A 57 3.95 -14.70 -7.84
CA PRO A 57 3.68 -15.01 -9.23
C PRO A 57 3.21 -16.47 -9.40
N ALA A 58 3.71 -17.38 -8.56
CA ALA A 58 3.41 -18.81 -8.62
C ALA A 58 2.12 -19.22 -7.85
N GLY A 59 1.36 -18.27 -7.29
CA GLY A 59 0.18 -18.57 -6.48
C GLY A 59 0.54 -19.25 -5.15
N GLY A 60 1.01 -18.47 -4.18
CA GLY A 60 1.36 -18.98 -2.86
C GLY A 60 0.16 -19.64 -2.15
N TYR A 61 0.38 -20.83 -1.58
CA TYR A 61 -0.61 -21.53 -0.74
C TYR A 61 -0.90 -20.81 0.58
N GLN A 62 -0.07 -19.83 0.96
CA GLN A 62 -0.19 -19.07 2.19
C GLN A 62 0.13 -17.59 2.00
N VAL A 63 -0.45 -16.78 2.88
CA VAL A 63 -0.24 -15.34 2.96
C VAL A 63 0.55 -15.05 4.23
N MET A 64 1.75 -14.45 4.11
CA MET A 64 2.54 -13.99 5.26
C MET A 64 1.71 -13.01 6.11
N SER A 65 1.73 -13.18 7.43
CA SER A 65 1.00 -12.29 8.34
C SER A 65 1.69 -10.92 8.57
N ASP A 66 2.84 -10.70 7.92
CA ASP A 66 3.66 -9.49 8.00
C ASP A 66 2.88 -8.19 7.78
N HIS A 67 1.92 -8.17 6.84
CA HIS A 67 1.10 -6.98 6.59
C HIS A 67 0.23 -6.64 7.80
N LYS A 68 -0.36 -7.64 8.49
CA LYS A 68 -1.19 -7.40 9.69
C LYS A 68 -0.34 -6.85 10.82
N TRP A 69 0.80 -7.48 11.08
CA TRP A 69 1.76 -7.00 12.08
C TRP A 69 2.20 -5.56 11.78
N PHE A 70 2.64 -5.28 10.55
CA PHE A 70 3.13 -3.97 10.17
C PHE A 70 2.06 -2.88 10.29
N ILE A 71 0.83 -3.17 9.87
CA ILE A 71 -0.31 -2.26 10.06
C ILE A 71 -0.59 -2.04 11.55
N SER A 72 -0.60 -3.09 12.37
CA SER A 72 -0.82 -2.97 13.81
C SER A 72 0.26 -2.15 14.51
N GLU A 73 1.53 -2.32 14.15
CA GLU A 73 2.61 -1.50 14.71
C GLU A 73 2.54 -0.05 14.23
N PHE A 74 2.20 0.19 12.96
CA PHE A 74 1.94 1.52 12.43
C PHE A 74 0.85 2.25 13.23
N LEU A 75 -0.27 1.58 13.52
CA LEU A 75 -1.39 2.18 14.27
C LEU A 75 -1.02 2.59 15.71
N LYS A 76 0.01 1.99 16.33
CA LYS A 76 0.49 2.41 17.65
C LYS A 76 1.22 3.74 17.61
N GLU A 77 1.88 4.06 16.50
CA GLU A 77 2.61 5.31 16.30
C GLU A 77 1.81 6.38 15.54
N TYR A 78 0.73 5.99 14.87
CA TYR A 78 -0.11 6.88 14.08
C TYR A 78 -0.82 7.90 14.97
N LYS A 79 -0.45 9.18 14.80
CA LYS A 79 -0.98 10.30 15.61
C LYS A 79 -1.96 11.19 14.87
N GLU A 80 -1.66 11.53 13.61
CA GLU A 80 -2.43 12.49 12.84
C GLU A 80 -2.31 12.20 11.34
N ASP A 81 -3.40 12.34 10.60
CA ASP A 81 -3.40 12.31 9.14
C ASP A 81 -2.69 13.56 8.60
N PRO A 82 -1.61 13.40 7.82
CA PRO A 82 -0.74 14.52 7.52
C PRO A 82 -1.26 15.44 6.40
N ILE A 83 -2.33 15.07 5.69
CA ILE A 83 -2.95 15.90 4.64
C ILE A 83 -4.28 16.50 5.14
N ARG A 84 -5.01 15.76 5.95
CA ARG A 84 -6.36 16.03 6.44
C ARG A 84 -6.46 15.60 7.91
N PRO A 85 -5.90 16.37 8.86
CA PRO A 85 -5.91 16.06 10.29
C PRO A 85 -7.26 15.63 10.88
N TRP A 86 -8.37 16.20 10.39
CA TRP A 86 -9.71 15.84 10.85
C TRP A 86 -10.19 14.45 10.42
N LEU A 87 -9.49 13.78 9.49
CA LEU A 87 -9.76 12.40 9.09
C LEU A 87 -9.04 11.38 9.97
N THR A 88 -8.13 11.81 10.87
CA THR A 88 -7.26 10.93 11.67
C THR A 88 -8.02 9.76 12.31
N GLU A 89 -9.07 10.05 13.08
CA GLU A 89 -9.84 9.02 13.77
C GLU A 89 -10.59 8.11 12.80
N SER A 90 -11.13 8.65 11.71
CA SER A 90 -11.83 7.86 10.70
C SER A 90 -10.91 6.94 9.93
N VAL A 91 -9.69 7.39 9.61
CA VAL A 91 -8.65 6.57 8.99
C VAL A 91 -8.22 5.46 9.95
N LYS A 92 -7.93 5.80 11.21
CA LYS A 92 -7.56 4.84 12.25
C LYS A 92 -8.63 3.74 12.40
N LEU A 93 -9.88 4.15 12.62
CA LEU A 93 -11.02 3.24 12.78
C LEU A 93 -11.21 2.34 11.54
N SER A 94 -11.07 2.89 10.35
CA SER A 94 -11.23 2.13 9.11
C SER A 94 -10.15 1.05 8.95
N ILE A 95 -8.90 1.36 9.32
CA ILE A 95 -7.81 0.40 9.31
C ILE A 95 -8.02 -0.67 10.41
N GLU A 96 -8.49 -0.30 11.59
CA GLU A 96 -8.85 -1.26 12.65
C GLU A 96 -9.98 -2.19 12.20
N MET A 97 -11.02 -1.67 11.53
CA MET A 97 -12.10 -2.45 10.93
C MET A 97 -11.61 -3.43 9.85
N ILE A 98 -10.59 -3.04 9.07
CA ILE A 98 -9.94 -3.93 8.08
C ILE A 98 -9.22 -5.10 8.75
N LEU A 99 -8.64 -4.88 9.94
CA LEU A 99 -7.92 -5.89 10.71
C LEU A 99 -8.85 -6.81 11.52
N ASP A 100 -10.10 -6.40 11.79
CA ASP A 100 -11.12 -7.21 12.46
C ASP A 100 -11.52 -8.41 11.57
N LYS A 101 -11.14 -9.61 12.01
CA LYS A 101 -11.41 -10.85 11.28
C LYS A 101 -12.80 -11.44 11.53
N GLU A 102 -13.48 -10.98 12.58
CA GLU A 102 -14.73 -11.58 13.05
C GLU A 102 -15.95 -10.99 12.34
N HIS A 103 -15.80 -9.79 11.76
CA HIS A 103 -16.93 -9.03 11.21
C HIS A 103 -16.70 -8.65 9.74
N PHE A 104 -17.20 -9.48 8.82
CA PHE A 104 -17.17 -9.20 7.37
C PHE A 104 -17.67 -7.79 7.02
N VAL A 105 -18.74 -7.35 7.68
CA VAL A 105 -19.34 -6.02 7.47
C VAL A 105 -18.35 -4.91 7.83
N LYS A 106 -17.62 -5.02 8.94
CA LYS A 106 -16.60 -4.04 9.31
C LYS A 106 -15.49 -4.00 8.27
N HIS A 107 -15.02 -5.16 7.80
CA HIS A 107 -14.00 -5.23 6.76
C HIS A 107 -14.45 -4.51 5.47
N ALA A 108 -15.67 -4.75 5.01
CA ALA A 108 -16.22 -4.09 3.81
C ALA A 108 -16.34 -2.57 3.97
N ILE A 109 -16.83 -2.10 5.13
CA ILE A 109 -16.94 -0.67 5.45
C ILE A 109 -15.56 -0.01 5.47
N GLY A 110 -14.61 -0.58 6.22
CA GLY A 110 -13.25 -0.06 6.33
C GLY A 110 -12.52 -0.03 5.00
N ALA A 111 -12.65 -1.09 4.19
CA ALA A 111 -12.07 -1.14 2.84
C ALA A 111 -12.67 -0.07 1.91
N THR A 112 -13.98 0.12 1.92
CA THR A 112 -14.66 1.14 1.11
C THR A 112 -14.19 2.55 1.47
N TYR A 113 -14.09 2.84 2.77
CA TYR A 113 -13.59 4.12 3.25
C TYR A 113 -12.12 4.34 2.84
N MET A 114 -11.26 3.34 3.07
CA MET A 114 -9.85 3.42 2.71
C MET A 114 -9.61 3.56 1.21
N PHE A 115 -10.50 3.04 0.37
CA PHE A 115 -10.45 3.28 -1.07
C PHE A 115 -10.55 4.79 -1.38
N GLY A 116 -11.53 5.46 -0.77
CA GLY A 116 -11.70 6.91 -0.91
C GLY A 116 -10.50 7.70 -0.38
N VAL A 117 -9.91 7.28 0.74
CA VAL A 117 -8.70 7.89 1.31
C VAL A 117 -7.52 7.75 0.34
N VAL A 118 -7.22 6.54 -0.14
CA VAL A 118 -6.10 6.31 -1.06
C VAL A 118 -6.32 7.05 -2.39
N GLU A 119 -7.54 7.07 -2.92
CA GLU A 119 -7.88 7.83 -4.13
C GLU A 119 -7.67 9.33 -3.93
N PHE A 120 -8.16 9.89 -2.81
CA PHE A 120 -7.95 11.29 -2.46
C PHE A 120 -6.47 11.62 -2.36
N TYR A 121 -5.70 10.83 -1.62
CA TYR A 121 -4.25 11.01 -1.46
C TYR A 121 -3.54 10.96 -2.81
N ALA A 122 -3.87 9.99 -3.65
CA ALA A 122 -3.24 9.85 -4.95
C ALA A 122 -3.47 11.10 -5.81
N LYS A 123 -4.70 11.59 -5.88
CA LYS A 123 -5.06 12.82 -6.60
C LYS A 123 -4.44 14.06 -5.96
N TYR A 124 -4.40 14.14 -4.64
CA TYR A 124 -3.77 15.24 -3.91
C TYR A 124 -2.28 15.33 -4.27
N LEU A 125 -1.58 14.20 -4.32
CA LEU A 125 -0.17 14.18 -4.71
C LEU A 125 0.09 14.56 -6.17
N LEU A 126 -0.94 14.51 -7.03
CA LEU A 126 -0.90 15.04 -8.39
C LEU A 126 -1.23 16.53 -8.50
N GLY A 127 -1.49 17.20 -7.38
CA GLY A 127 -1.81 18.63 -7.34
C GLY A 127 -3.30 18.94 -7.16
N TRP A 128 -4.17 17.94 -6.96
CA TRP A 128 -5.58 18.23 -6.64
C TRP A 128 -5.69 18.90 -5.27
N ARG A 129 -6.26 20.11 -5.23
CA ARG A 129 -6.40 20.93 -4.00
C ARG A 129 -7.84 21.40 -3.83
N PRO A 130 -8.78 20.51 -3.49
CA PRO A 130 -10.22 20.84 -3.48
C PRO A 130 -10.60 21.93 -2.47
N SER A 131 -9.74 22.23 -1.48
CA SER A 131 -9.96 23.31 -0.50
C SER A 131 -9.40 24.66 -0.93
N ILE A 132 -8.60 24.73 -2.00
CA ILE A 132 -7.95 25.96 -2.49
C ILE A 132 -8.46 26.32 -3.90
N THR A 133 -8.84 25.32 -4.69
CA THR A 133 -9.52 25.54 -5.97
C THR A 133 -10.99 25.87 -5.72
N ASN A 134 -11.50 26.91 -6.39
CA ASN A 134 -12.92 27.24 -6.34
C ASN A 134 -13.73 25.99 -6.75
N PHE A 135 -14.67 25.54 -5.91
CA PHE A 135 -15.46 24.33 -6.17
C PHE A 135 -16.24 24.40 -7.50
N HIS A 136 -16.49 25.63 -7.97
CA HIS A 136 -17.14 25.96 -9.24
C HIS A 136 -16.19 26.14 -10.43
N ASP A 137 -14.88 26.04 -10.24
CA ASP A 137 -13.95 25.94 -11.37
C ASP A 137 -14.02 24.51 -11.94
N GLU A 138 -15.00 24.32 -12.83
CA GLU A 138 -15.31 23.02 -13.43
C GLU A 138 -14.14 22.48 -14.25
N THR A 139 -13.33 23.33 -14.88
CA THR A 139 -12.32 22.87 -15.84
C THR A 139 -11.19 22.12 -15.13
N PHE A 140 -10.67 22.69 -14.03
CA PHE A 140 -9.59 22.06 -13.26
C PHE A 140 -10.11 20.92 -12.38
N ASN A 141 -11.25 21.12 -11.71
CA ASN A 141 -11.79 20.10 -10.80
C ASN A 141 -12.33 18.87 -11.53
N LYS A 142 -12.91 19.02 -12.74
CA LYS A 142 -13.43 17.90 -13.51
C LYS A 142 -12.34 16.91 -13.88
N LEU A 143 -11.13 17.40 -14.22
CA LEU A 143 -9.99 16.54 -14.53
C LEU A 143 -9.66 15.56 -13.40
N TYR A 144 -9.64 16.02 -12.15
CA TYR A 144 -9.32 15.18 -10.99
C TYR A 144 -10.55 14.43 -10.43
N ARG A 145 -11.75 15.01 -10.55
CA ARG A 145 -13.00 14.36 -10.15
C ARG A 145 -13.23 13.09 -10.95
N ASP A 146 -13.05 13.17 -12.27
CA ASP A 146 -13.27 12.06 -13.20
C ASP A 146 -12.08 11.09 -13.28
N MET A 147 -10.91 11.49 -12.76
CA MET A 147 -9.73 10.63 -12.70
C MET A 147 -9.99 9.44 -11.77
N GLN A 148 -9.85 8.22 -12.29
CA GLN A 148 -9.96 7.03 -11.45
C GLN A 148 -8.67 6.80 -10.64
N ILE A 149 -8.75 6.05 -9.54
CA ILE A 149 -7.56 5.69 -8.74
C ILE A 149 -6.47 5.04 -9.61
N TRP A 150 -6.86 4.23 -10.59
CA TRP A 150 -5.94 3.56 -11.51
C TRP A 150 -5.10 4.57 -12.29
N ASP A 151 -5.75 5.61 -12.85
CA ASP A 151 -5.08 6.71 -13.55
C ASP A 151 -4.19 7.51 -12.62
N ALA A 152 -4.67 7.80 -11.41
CA ALA A 152 -3.92 8.58 -10.43
C ALA A 152 -2.61 7.89 -10.04
N ILE A 153 -2.65 6.59 -9.71
CA ILE A 153 -1.45 5.80 -9.37
C ILE A 153 -0.51 5.69 -10.58
N ASN A 154 -1.05 5.49 -11.79
CA ASN A 154 -0.26 5.44 -13.02
C ASN A 154 0.45 6.75 -13.36
N ARG A 155 -0.11 7.90 -12.97
CA ARG A 155 0.55 9.20 -13.08
C ARG A 155 1.60 9.38 -12.00
N LEU A 156 1.28 9.07 -10.74
CA LEU A 156 2.20 9.22 -9.60
C LEU A 156 3.50 8.47 -9.79
N ARG A 157 3.45 7.22 -10.27
CA ARG A 157 4.66 6.41 -10.50
C ARG A 157 5.62 6.99 -11.53
N LYS A 158 5.16 7.94 -12.36
CA LYS A 158 5.96 8.62 -13.39
C LYS A 158 6.59 9.92 -12.88
N ILE A 159 6.16 10.42 -11.73
CA ILE A 159 6.72 11.63 -11.12
C ILE A 159 8.00 11.24 -10.38
N ASP A 160 9.06 12.05 -10.52
CA ASP A 160 10.34 11.84 -9.85
C ASP A 160 10.31 12.31 -8.38
N THR A 161 9.37 11.78 -7.61
CA THR A 161 9.36 11.89 -6.14
C THR A 161 9.86 10.59 -5.53
N GLU A 162 10.23 10.60 -4.25
CA GLU A 162 10.56 9.34 -3.55
C GLU A 162 9.41 8.34 -3.58
N LEU A 163 8.17 8.81 -3.38
CA LEU A 163 6.99 7.95 -3.46
C LEU A 163 6.77 7.43 -4.88
N GLY A 164 6.90 8.28 -5.90
CA GLY A 164 6.79 7.87 -7.31
C GLY A 164 7.82 6.80 -7.66
N ARG A 165 9.07 6.98 -7.22
CA ARG A 165 10.14 5.98 -7.33
C ARG A 165 9.82 4.69 -6.57
N ALA A 166 9.26 4.76 -5.36
CA ALA A 166 8.86 3.60 -4.58
C ALA A 166 7.74 2.79 -5.27
N ILE A 167 6.69 3.45 -5.76
CA ILE A 167 5.61 2.80 -6.52
C ILE A 167 6.16 2.13 -7.78
N ASN A 168 7.02 2.83 -8.54
CA ASN A 168 7.64 2.28 -9.74
C ASN A 168 8.55 1.06 -9.43
N GLN A 169 9.28 1.08 -8.30
CA GLN A 169 10.07 -0.06 -7.85
C GLN A 169 9.18 -1.29 -7.56
N ILE A 170 8.06 -1.10 -6.85
CA ILE A 170 7.12 -2.19 -6.55
C ILE A 170 6.54 -2.80 -7.84
N ASP A 171 6.11 -1.95 -8.78
CA ASP A 171 5.60 -2.38 -10.09
C ASP A 171 6.67 -3.14 -10.88
N LYS A 172 7.89 -2.60 -10.98
CA LYS A 172 9.01 -3.23 -11.70
C LYS A 172 9.38 -4.57 -11.10
N GLN A 173 9.45 -4.67 -9.77
CA GLN A 173 9.73 -5.92 -9.06
C GLN A 173 8.67 -6.97 -9.40
N SER A 174 7.39 -6.62 -9.29
CA SER A 174 6.28 -7.56 -9.53
C SER A 174 6.25 -8.02 -11.00
N VAL A 175 6.41 -7.10 -11.95
CA VAL A 175 6.46 -7.42 -13.39
C VAL A 175 7.70 -8.23 -13.76
N GLY A 176 8.87 -7.88 -13.22
CA GLY A 176 10.13 -8.60 -13.46
C GLY A 176 10.02 -10.06 -13.06
N ARG A 177 9.45 -10.32 -11.88
CA ARG A 177 9.25 -11.67 -11.37
C ARG A 177 8.34 -12.51 -12.25
N LEU A 178 7.24 -11.95 -12.76
CA LEU A 178 6.38 -12.67 -13.72
C LEU A 178 7.17 -13.10 -14.96
N LYS A 179 7.99 -12.21 -15.49
CA LYS A 179 8.83 -12.48 -16.67
C LYS A 179 9.85 -13.58 -16.37
N GLU A 180 10.51 -13.53 -15.22
CA GLU A 180 11.49 -14.52 -14.78
C GLU A 180 10.89 -15.93 -14.67
N VAL A 181 9.66 -16.05 -14.15
CA VAL A 181 8.96 -17.34 -14.04
C VAL A 181 8.15 -17.73 -15.29
N GLY A 182 8.20 -16.92 -16.35
CA GLY A 182 7.48 -17.19 -17.61
C GLY A 182 5.95 -17.09 -17.51
N ILE A 183 5.41 -16.40 -16.50
CA ILE A 183 3.96 -16.23 -16.34
C ILE A 183 3.50 -15.00 -17.13
N VAL A 184 2.59 -15.24 -18.07
CA VAL A 184 1.98 -14.20 -18.90
C VAL A 184 0.91 -13.46 -18.09
N GLU A 185 0.92 -12.13 -18.18
CA GLU A 185 -0.11 -11.27 -17.60
C GLU A 185 -1.49 -11.61 -18.19
N ARG A 186 -2.46 -11.95 -17.35
CA ARG A 186 -3.84 -12.33 -17.72
C ARG A 186 -4.82 -11.71 -16.72
N THR A 187 -6.12 -11.87 -16.96
CA THR A 187 -7.19 -11.26 -16.15
C THR A 187 -7.08 -11.52 -14.64
N GLY A 188 -6.45 -12.60 -14.19
CA GLY A 188 -6.24 -12.88 -12.75
C GLY A 188 -4.84 -12.59 -12.22
N VAL A 189 -3.93 -12.04 -13.03
CA VAL A 189 -2.53 -11.76 -12.66
C VAL A 189 -2.26 -10.29 -12.92
N ARG A 190 -2.47 -9.46 -11.89
CA ARG A 190 -2.26 -8.00 -11.95
C ARG A 190 -0.99 -7.61 -11.20
N PRO A 191 0.16 -7.47 -11.88
CA PRO A 191 1.43 -7.21 -11.20
C PRO A 191 1.54 -5.80 -10.65
N ARG A 192 0.86 -4.80 -11.24
CA ARG A 192 1.02 -3.40 -10.85
C ARG A 192 0.02 -2.97 -9.78
N ILE A 193 0.39 -2.00 -8.97
CA ILE A 193 -0.47 -1.43 -7.92
C ILE A 193 -1.78 -0.91 -8.53
N ALA A 194 -1.68 -0.13 -9.61
CA ALA A 194 -2.85 0.44 -10.29
C ALA A 194 -3.83 -0.66 -10.72
N ASP A 195 -3.33 -1.70 -11.39
CA ASP A 195 -4.15 -2.78 -11.94
C ASP A 195 -4.90 -3.55 -10.84
N ARG A 196 -4.27 -3.77 -9.69
CA ARG A 196 -4.92 -4.40 -8.52
C ARG A 196 -6.02 -3.51 -7.93
N LEU A 197 -5.80 -2.20 -7.88
CA LEU A 197 -6.80 -1.25 -7.38
C LEU A 197 -8.02 -1.11 -8.30
N TYR A 198 -7.85 -1.33 -9.60
CA TYR A 198 -8.96 -1.35 -10.56
C TYR A 198 -9.92 -2.52 -10.28
N GLU A 199 -9.39 -3.71 -9.99
CA GLU A 199 -10.19 -4.89 -9.63
C GLU A 199 -10.81 -4.75 -8.23
N ALA A 200 -10.15 -4.02 -7.33
CA ALA A 200 -10.61 -3.79 -5.97
C ALA A 200 -11.87 -2.90 -5.84
N ARG A 201 -12.45 -2.40 -6.95
CA ARG A 201 -13.73 -1.66 -6.95
C ARG A 201 -14.97 -2.55 -7.12
N ASN A 202 -14.80 -3.86 -7.33
CA ASN A 202 -15.94 -4.75 -7.56
C ASN A 202 -16.35 -5.51 -6.28
N PRO A 203 -17.40 -5.08 -5.54
CA PRO A 203 -17.86 -5.74 -4.33
C PRO A 203 -18.33 -7.18 -4.51
N MET A 204 -18.76 -7.59 -5.71
CA MET A 204 -19.06 -9.00 -6.01
C MET A 204 -17.81 -9.88 -5.98
N VAL A 205 -16.64 -9.33 -6.31
CA VAL A 205 -15.33 -10.02 -6.21
C VAL A 205 -14.82 -10.03 -4.76
N HIS A 206 -15.40 -9.23 -3.87
CA HIS A 206 -15.09 -9.21 -2.43
C HIS A 206 -15.85 -10.26 -1.62
N GLY A 207 -16.82 -10.97 -2.21
CA GLY A 207 -17.65 -11.98 -1.56
C GLY A 207 -17.14 -13.43 -1.70
N GLU A 208 -16.23 -13.72 -2.63
CA GLU A 208 -15.69 -15.06 -2.82
C GLU A 208 -14.27 -15.16 -2.24
N ASN A 209 -14.14 -15.91 -1.14
CA ASN A 209 -12.89 -16.15 -0.44
C ASN A 209 -11.83 -16.83 -1.33
N HIS A 210 -10.57 -16.66 -0.93
CA HIS A 210 -9.36 -17.44 -1.29
C HIS A 210 -8.32 -16.80 -2.23
N SER A 211 -8.03 -15.51 -2.09
CA SER A 211 -6.69 -15.03 -2.50
C SER A 211 -6.23 -13.82 -1.69
N PHE A 212 -4.94 -13.51 -1.81
CA PHE A 212 -4.20 -12.37 -1.25
C PHE A 212 -4.93 -11.00 -1.39
N SER A 213 -5.97 -10.95 -2.21
CA SER A 213 -6.89 -9.84 -2.51
C SER A 213 -7.87 -9.44 -1.39
N HIS A 214 -7.46 -9.45 -0.12
CA HIS A 214 -8.20 -8.69 0.91
C HIS A 214 -7.92 -7.20 0.68
N ALA A 215 -8.69 -6.60 -0.23
CA ALA A 215 -8.55 -5.23 -0.72
C ALA A 215 -8.27 -4.23 0.41
N GLY A 216 -8.93 -4.38 1.56
CA GLY A 216 -8.71 -3.56 2.74
C GLY A 216 -7.26 -3.51 3.22
N THR A 217 -6.61 -4.65 3.46
CA THR A 217 -5.22 -4.66 3.97
C THR A 217 -4.23 -4.12 2.96
N TYR A 218 -4.48 -4.33 1.67
CA TYR A 218 -3.67 -3.76 0.60
C TYR A 218 -3.82 -2.23 0.54
N LEU A 219 -5.05 -1.72 0.65
CA LEU A 219 -5.34 -0.28 0.74
C LEU A 219 -4.67 0.35 1.97
N ALA A 220 -4.72 -0.30 3.13
CA ALA A 220 -4.03 0.15 4.33
C ALA A 220 -2.51 0.22 4.12
N MET A 221 -1.89 -0.80 3.50
CA MET A 221 -0.46 -0.77 3.19
C MET A 221 -0.07 0.34 2.20
N ILE A 222 -0.92 0.62 1.20
CA ILE A 222 -0.69 1.75 0.28
C ILE A 222 -0.79 3.09 1.02
N TYR A 223 -1.79 3.24 1.89
CA TYR A 223 -1.91 4.43 2.74
C TYR A 223 -0.68 4.61 3.64
N ILE A 224 -0.20 3.55 4.28
CA ILE A 224 1.02 3.60 5.10
C ILE A 224 2.23 4.00 4.23
N LEU A 225 2.35 3.48 3.00
CA LEU A 225 3.39 3.93 2.07
C LEU A 225 3.27 5.44 1.80
N PHE A 226 2.08 5.97 1.55
CA PHE A 226 1.87 7.41 1.37
C PHE A 226 2.26 8.21 2.62
N TYR A 227 1.82 7.76 3.79
CA TYR A 227 2.12 8.39 5.07
C TYR A 227 3.63 8.46 5.33
N LEU A 228 4.36 7.34 5.16
CA LEU A 228 5.80 7.28 5.41
C LEU A 228 6.61 8.16 4.45
N HIS A 229 6.05 8.53 3.31
CA HIS A 229 6.68 9.44 2.35
C HIS A 229 6.18 10.89 2.45
N HIS A 230 5.32 11.22 3.42
CA HIS A 230 4.69 12.55 3.53
C HIS A 230 5.68 13.71 3.74
N ASP A 231 6.71 13.55 4.57
CA ASP A 231 7.62 14.67 4.89
C ASP A 231 8.39 15.21 3.67
N ASN A 232 8.53 14.38 2.62
CA ASN A 232 9.13 14.76 1.34
C ASN A 232 8.12 15.37 0.35
N ILE A 233 6.83 15.29 0.65
CA ILE A 233 5.76 15.88 -0.14
C ILE A 233 5.64 17.36 0.19
N GLN A 234 5.79 17.79 1.45
CA GLN A 234 5.72 19.22 1.80
C GLN A 234 6.93 20.03 1.30
N SER A 235 8.12 19.44 1.33
CA SER A 235 9.37 20.09 0.92
C SER A 235 9.51 20.28 -0.60
N GLN A 236 8.85 19.45 -1.41
CA GLN A 236 8.80 19.59 -2.87
C GLN A 236 7.68 20.52 -3.36
N LEU A 237 6.81 20.99 -2.46
CA LEU A 237 5.66 21.86 -2.78
C LEU A 237 5.89 23.34 -2.44
N ILE A 238 7.08 23.70 -1.91
CA ILE A 238 7.50 25.07 -1.57
C ILE A 238 8.48 25.65 -2.61
N CYS A 239 8.93 24.86 -3.58
CA CYS A 239 9.71 25.31 -4.74
C CYS A 239 8.86 25.33 -6.01
#